data_AF-A0A353D1B3-F1
#
_entry.id   AF-A0A353D1B3-F1
#
_cell.length_a   1.000
_cell.length_b   1.000
_cell.length_c   1.000
_cell.angle_alpha   90.00
_cell.angle_beta   90.00
_cell.angle_gamma   90.00
#
_symmetry.space_group_name_H-M   'P 1'
#
loop_
_entity.id
_entity.type
_entity.pdbx_description
1 polymer ?
#
loop_
_entity_poly.entity_id
_entity_poly.type
_entity_poly.pdbx_seq_one_letter_code
_entity_poly.pdbx_strand_id
1 'polypeptide(L)'
;ARIYISFAFDPDRAGYLERLEHEAARLIKGKDVPYRAISYIWGSNSLPGTMIANSYTDRAMMFVVQGGSGKSRQWVTEERNVYEDYKKAFGEEPTMISGVAIMTDTDNTRESAVAWYGDIVFRNK
;
A
#
# COMPACT_ATOMS: atom_id res chain seq x y z
N ALA A 1 -5.74 2.25 10.77
CA ALA A 1 -5.36 3.30 9.81
C ALA A 1 -4.36 2.72 8.81
N ARG A 2 -4.45 3.13 7.54
CA ARG A 2 -3.63 2.62 6.45
C ARG A 2 -3.24 3.75 5.49
N ILE A 3 -2.02 3.67 4.96
CA ILE A 3 -1.55 4.50 3.84
C ILE A 3 -1.18 3.55 2.71
N TYR A 4 -1.67 3.81 1.50
CA TYR A 4 -1.42 3.05 0.29
C TYR A 4 -0.61 3.89 -0.68
N ILE A 5 0.44 3.31 -1.23
CA ILE A 5 1.21 3.88 -2.33
C ILE A 5 1.03 2.95 -3.52
N SER A 6 0.49 3.47 -4.61
CA SER A 6 0.30 2.72 -5.85
C SER A 6 1.32 3.13 -6.89
N PHE A 7 1.72 2.18 -7.73
CA PHE A 7 2.73 2.35 -8.76
C PHE A 7 2.10 2.18 -10.14
N ALA A 8 2.55 3.01 -11.08
CA ALA A 8 2.03 3.06 -12.43
C ALA A 8 2.31 1.76 -13.18
N PHE A 9 1.40 1.42 -14.10
CA PHE A 9 1.62 0.31 -15.01
C PHE A 9 2.70 0.65 -16.03
N ASP A 10 3.68 -0.23 -16.13
CA ASP A 10 4.74 -0.18 -17.12
C ASP A 10 4.54 -1.36 -18.08
N PRO A 11 4.03 -1.12 -19.30
CA PRO A 11 3.80 -2.20 -20.25
C PRO A 11 5.11 -2.92 -20.58
N ASP A 12 6.26 -2.24 -20.62
CA ASP A 12 7.52 -2.84 -21.03
C ASP A 12 8.05 -3.88 -20.03
N ARG A 13 7.61 -3.81 -18.77
CA ARG A 13 7.95 -4.76 -17.70
C ARG A 13 6.89 -5.83 -17.50
N ALA A 14 5.65 -5.57 -17.91
CA ALA A 14 4.55 -6.49 -17.77
C ALA A 14 4.65 -7.65 -18.77
N GLY A 15 4.43 -8.88 -18.29
CA GLY A 15 4.32 -10.06 -19.15
C GLY A 15 3.11 -10.00 -20.07
N TYR A 16 3.08 -10.80 -21.14
CA TYR A 16 1.96 -10.79 -22.12
C TYR A 16 0.59 -11.00 -21.48
N LEU A 17 0.47 -11.90 -20.49
CA LEU A 17 -0.78 -12.14 -19.77
C LEU A 17 -1.18 -10.94 -18.91
N GLU A 18 -0.23 -10.31 -18.22
CA GLU A 18 -0.50 -9.14 -17.38
C GLU A 18 -0.96 -7.94 -18.20
N ARG A 19 -0.40 -7.74 -19.40
CA ARG A 19 -0.84 -6.71 -20.35
C ARG A 19 -2.30 -6.90 -20.75
N LEU A 20 -2.69 -8.13 -21.10
CA LEU A 20 -4.07 -8.45 -21.48
C LEU A 20 -5.05 -8.25 -20.31
N GLU A 21 -4.68 -8.70 -19.12
CA GLU A 21 -5.48 -8.46 -17.91
C GLU A 21 -5.64 -6.97 -17.61
N HIS A 22 -4.57 -6.18 -17.74
CA HIS A 22 -4.62 -4.74 -17.53
C HIS A 22 -5.56 -4.06 -18.54
N GLU A 23 -5.43 -4.37 -19.84
CA GLU A 23 -6.32 -3.81 -20.86
C GLU A 23 -7.79 -4.14 -20.60
N ALA A 24 -8.10 -5.39 -20.27
CA ALA A 24 -9.45 -5.80 -19.90
C ALA A 24 -9.97 -5.06 -18.65
N ALA A 25 -9.13 -4.92 -17.61
CA ALA A 25 -9.49 -4.22 -16.38
C ALA A 25 -9.72 -2.72 -16.61
N ARG A 26 -8.92 -2.09 -17.48
CA ARG A 26 -9.06 -0.69 -17.88
C ARG A 26 -10.38 -0.43 -18.60
N LEU A 27 -10.79 -1.34 -19.49
CA LEU A 27 -12.07 -1.25 -20.21
C LEU A 27 -13.27 -1.34 -19.27
N ILE A 28 -13.20 -2.15 -18.22
CA ILE A 28 -14.29 -2.32 -17.24
C ILE A 28 -14.33 -1.17 -16.22
N LYS A 29 -13.17 -0.75 -15.69
CA LYS A 29 -13.07 0.23 -14.59
C LYS A 29 -12.93 1.68 -15.07
N GLY A 30 -12.70 1.91 -16.36
CA GLY A 30 -12.60 3.24 -16.96
C GLY A 30 -11.37 4.07 -16.56
N LYS A 31 -10.41 3.48 -15.84
CA LYS A 31 -9.15 4.10 -15.38
C LYS A 31 -8.02 3.08 -15.37
N ASP A 32 -6.78 3.55 -15.49
CA ASP A 32 -5.59 2.71 -15.37
C ASP A 32 -5.55 2.07 -13.98
N VAL A 33 -5.33 0.75 -13.94
CA VAL A 33 -5.26 -0.01 -12.71
C VAL A 33 -3.79 -0.04 -12.29
N PRO A 34 -3.46 0.28 -11.03
CA PRO A 34 -2.07 0.28 -10.60
C PRO A 34 -1.44 -1.11 -10.75
N TYR A 35 -0.18 -1.14 -11.18
CA TYR A 35 0.55 -2.38 -11.44
C TYR A 35 0.93 -3.08 -10.15
N ARG A 36 1.46 -2.31 -9.19
CA ARG A 36 1.76 -2.78 -7.84
C ARG A 36 1.34 -1.75 -6.81
N ALA A 37 1.14 -2.21 -5.59
CA ALA A 37 0.84 -1.34 -4.46
C ALA A 37 1.52 -1.84 -3.19
N ILE A 38 2.09 -0.92 -2.43
CA ILE A 38 2.45 -1.18 -1.04
C ILE A 38 1.48 -0.46 -0.13
N SER A 39 1.23 -1.04 1.04
CA SER A 39 0.45 -0.37 2.07
C SER A 39 1.14 -0.45 3.43
N TYR A 40 1.06 0.63 4.19
CA TYR A 40 1.54 0.72 5.55
C TYR A 40 0.35 0.62 6.48
N ILE A 41 0.34 -0.41 7.33
CA ILE A 41 -0.81 -0.73 8.16
C ILE A 41 -0.50 -0.57 9.66
N TRP A 42 -1.49 -0.02 10.36
CA TRP A 42 -1.50 0.18 11.79
C TRP A 42 -2.54 -0.72 12.46
N GLY A 43 -2.20 -1.30 13.61
CA GLY A 43 -3.15 -2.08 14.41
C GLY A 43 -3.32 -3.53 13.95
N SER A 44 -2.31 -4.10 13.29
CA SER A 44 -2.28 -5.55 13.04
C SER A 44 -1.93 -6.33 14.31
N ASN A 45 -2.40 -7.59 14.40
CA ASN A 45 -1.93 -8.56 15.40
C ASN A 45 -0.52 -9.07 15.11
N SER A 46 0.04 -8.72 13.95
CA SER A 46 1.42 -9.02 13.57
C SER A 46 2.41 -8.04 14.18
N LEU A 47 3.67 -8.45 14.27
CA LEU A 47 4.74 -7.61 14.80
C LEU A 47 5.06 -6.44 13.84
N PRO A 48 5.42 -5.26 14.37
CA PRO A 48 6.01 -4.20 13.56
C PRO A 48 7.22 -4.70 12.77
N GLY A 49 7.34 -4.28 11.52
CA GLY A 49 8.38 -4.74 10.58
C GLY A 49 8.00 -6.00 9.78
N THR A 50 6.90 -6.67 10.11
CA THR A 50 6.39 -7.80 9.31
C THR A 50 5.86 -7.32 7.96
N MET A 51 6.13 -8.13 6.93
CA MET A 51 5.59 -7.97 5.58
C MET A 51 4.54 -9.06 5.33
N ILE A 52 3.36 -8.67 4.88
CA ILE A 52 2.19 -9.55 4.72
C ILE A 52 1.71 -9.45 3.27
N ALA A 53 1.71 -10.58 2.57
CA ALA A 53 1.15 -10.67 1.22
C ALA A 53 -0.37 -10.47 1.25
N ASN A 54 -0.91 -9.79 0.24
CA ASN A 54 -2.36 -9.69 0.09
C ASN A 54 -2.94 -11.05 -0.32
N SER A 55 -4.03 -11.47 0.31
CA SER A 55 -4.64 -12.78 0.07
C SER A 55 -5.37 -12.90 -1.27
N TYR A 56 -5.63 -11.78 -1.95
CA TYR A 56 -6.40 -11.72 -3.19
C TYR A 56 -5.54 -11.42 -4.43
N THR A 57 -4.30 -10.94 -4.25
CA THR A 57 -3.41 -10.59 -5.35
C THR A 57 -1.95 -10.56 -4.90
N ASP A 58 -1.05 -10.97 -5.78
CA ASP A 58 0.40 -10.83 -5.65
C ASP A 58 0.90 -9.40 -5.94
N ARG A 59 0.06 -8.54 -6.52
CA ARG A 59 0.38 -7.14 -6.85
C ARG A 59 0.34 -6.20 -5.65
N ALA A 60 -0.06 -6.68 -4.47
CA ALA A 60 -0.18 -5.87 -3.27
C ALA A 60 0.58 -6.47 -2.07
N MET A 61 1.38 -5.64 -1.42
CA MET A 61 2.13 -6.01 -0.22
C MET A 61 1.82 -5.06 0.95
N MET A 62 1.74 -5.60 2.15
CA MET A 62 1.44 -4.82 3.36
C MET A 62 2.63 -4.84 4.32
N PHE A 63 3.04 -3.67 4.79
CA PHE A 63 4.06 -3.48 5.80
C PHE A 63 3.41 -3.07 7.11
N VAL A 64 3.60 -3.87 8.15
CA VAL A 64 3.15 -3.56 9.50
C VAL A 64 4.09 -2.52 10.08
N VAL A 65 3.62 -1.29 10.28
CA VAL A 65 4.46 -0.21 10.83
C VAL A 65 4.29 -0.05 12.34
N GLN A 66 3.09 -0.30 12.87
CA GLN A 66 2.88 -0.59 14.28
C GLN A 66 1.80 -1.66 14.46
N GLY A 67 1.89 -2.38 15.58
CA GLY A 67 0.93 -3.37 16.01
C GLY A 67 0.49 -3.13 17.45
N GLY A 68 -0.62 -3.77 17.84
CA GLY A 68 -1.18 -3.67 19.18
C GLY A 68 -1.73 -2.28 19.56
N SER A 69 -2.14 -2.15 20.82
CA SER A 69 -2.81 -0.95 21.35
C SER A 69 -1.90 -0.01 22.14
N GLY A 70 -0.60 -0.31 22.27
CA GLY A 70 0.33 0.40 23.15
C GLY A 70 0.55 1.87 22.79
N LYS A 71 0.35 2.25 21.52
CA LYS A 71 0.44 3.64 21.04
C LYS A 71 -0.93 4.25 20.70
N SER A 72 -2.02 3.60 21.11
CA SER A 72 -3.37 4.13 20.88
C SER A 72 -3.54 5.50 21.54
N ARG A 73 -4.25 6.41 20.85
CA ARG A 73 -4.53 7.80 21.29
C ARG A 73 -3.29 8.69 21.44
N GLN A 74 -2.16 8.30 20.85
CA GLN A 74 -0.97 9.13 20.76
C GLN A 74 -0.77 9.61 19.33
N TRP A 75 -0.20 10.82 19.19
CA TRP A 75 0.30 11.26 17.90
C TRP A 75 1.63 10.57 17.63
N VAL A 76 1.73 9.86 16.50
CA VAL A 76 2.93 9.09 16.13
C VAL A 76 3.37 9.53 14.75
N THR A 77 4.66 9.86 14.62
CA THR A 77 5.29 10.13 13.33
C THR A 77 5.92 8.84 12.81
N GLU A 78 5.67 8.53 11.55
CA GLU A 78 6.24 7.36 10.87
C GLU A 78 7.04 7.83 9.64
N GLU A 79 8.22 7.25 9.47
CA GLU A 79 9.07 7.46 8.29
C GLU A 79 9.40 6.12 7.65
N ARG A 80 9.27 6.04 6.32
CA ARG A 80 9.54 4.83 5.54
C ARG A 80 10.30 5.16 4.27
N ASN A 81 11.18 4.26 3.88
CA ASN A 81 11.83 4.32 2.58
C ASN A 81 10.99 3.53 1.57
N VAL A 82 10.12 4.24 0.84
CA VAL A 82 9.19 3.66 -0.13
C VAL A 82 9.90 2.90 -1.24
N TYR A 83 11.07 3.39 -1.68
CA TYR A 83 11.85 2.74 -2.73
C TYR A 83 12.41 1.39 -2.27
N GLU A 84 13.03 1.35 -1.09
CA GLU A 84 13.57 0.09 -0.53
C GLU A 84 12.45 -0.88 -0.15
N ASP A 85 11.33 -0.38 0.37
CA ASP A 85 10.16 -1.19 0.68
C ASP A 85 9.58 -1.83 -0.59
N TYR A 86 9.51 -1.11 -1.70
CA TYR A 86 9.08 -1.67 -2.99
C TYR A 86 10.02 -2.79 -3.46
N LYS A 87 11.34 -2.53 -3.47
CA LYS A 87 12.33 -3.52 -3.90
C LYS A 87 12.29 -4.77 -3.04
N LYS A 88 12.10 -4.62 -1.73
CA LYS A 88 11.94 -5.74 -0.81
C LYS A 88 10.64 -6.51 -1.06
N ALA A 89 9.54 -5.82 -1.37
CA ALA A 89 8.25 -6.45 -1.61
C ALA A 89 8.22 -7.27 -2.89
N PHE A 90 8.86 -6.77 -3.96
CA PHE A 90 8.63 -7.34 -5.29
C PHE A 90 9.89 -7.69 -6.09
N GLY A 91 11.09 -7.43 -5.57
CA GLY A 91 12.35 -7.87 -6.17
C GLY A 91 12.75 -7.14 -7.46
N GLU A 92 12.13 -6.01 -7.80
CA GLU A 92 12.48 -5.22 -8.99
C GLU A 92 12.47 -3.72 -8.69
N GLU A 93 12.93 -2.91 -9.65
CA GLU A 93 12.91 -1.45 -9.58
C GLU A 93 11.48 -0.88 -9.62
N PRO A 94 11.10 0.06 -8.74
CA PRO A 94 9.79 0.69 -8.80
C PRO A 94 9.59 1.48 -10.09
N THR A 95 8.35 1.47 -10.56
CA THR A 95 7.85 2.43 -11.56
C THR A 95 7.46 3.73 -10.85
N MET A 96 6.95 4.72 -11.60
CA MET A 96 6.47 5.96 -11.01
C MET A 96 5.29 5.72 -10.06
N ILE A 97 5.25 6.45 -8.95
CA ILE A 97 4.07 6.46 -8.08
C ILE A 97 2.89 7.04 -8.86
N SER A 98 1.80 6.28 -8.94
CA SER A 98 0.55 6.66 -9.61
C SER A 98 -0.49 7.24 -8.66
N GLY A 99 -0.34 7.02 -7.35
CA GLY A 99 -1.29 7.52 -6.37
C GLY A 99 -0.89 7.27 -4.92
N VAL A 100 -1.47 8.08 -4.03
CA VAL A 100 -1.46 7.88 -2.58
C VAL A 100 -2.90 7.86 -2.11
N ALA A 101 -3.27 6.85 -1.32
CA ALA A 101 -4.56 6.78 -0.67
C ALA A 101 -4.39 6.57 0.83
N ILE A 102 -5.31 7.14 1.61
CA ILE A 102 -5.33 7.04 3.06
C ILE A 102 -6.68 6.49 3.45
N MET A 103 -6.69 5.56 4.39
CA MET A 103 -7.92 4.90 4.81
C MET A 103 -7.91 4.67 6.32
N THR A 104 -9.07 4.93 6.93
CA THR A 104 -9.44 4.36 8.22
C THR A 104 -10.60 3.42 7.95
N ASP A 105 -10.35 2.12 8.07
CA ASP A 105 -11.33 1.07 7.86
C ASP A 105 -11.74 0.41 9.18
N THR A 106 -13.02 0.11 9.31
CA THR A 106 -13.62 -0.69 10.38
C THR A 106 -14.44 -1.86 9.82
N ASP A 107 -14.23 -2.17 8.54
CA ASP A 107 -14.97 -3.14 7.73
C ASP A 107 -15.17 -4.50 8.42
N ASN A 108 -14.15 -4.97 9.13
CA ASN A 108 -14.18 -6.27 9.80
C ASN A 108 -14.72 -6.25 11.24
N THR A 109 -14.97 -5.07 11.80
CA THR A 109 -15.41 -4.90 13.20
C THR A 109 -16.87 -4.44 13.31
N ARG A 110 -17.42 -3.83 12.24
CA ARG A 110 -18.71 -3.10 12.26
C ARG A 110 -18.76 -1.96 13.27
N GLU A 111 -17.62 -1.54 13.79
CA GLU A 111 -17.49 -0.42 14.71
C GLU A 111 -17.25 0.89 13.95
N SER A 112 -17.16 1.99 14.69
CA SER A 112 -16.77 3.30 14.18
C SER A 112 -15.37 3.68 14.67
N ALA A 113 -14.53 4.20 13.78
CA ALA A 113 -13.21 4.72 14.13
C ALA A 113 -13.05 6.14 13.61
N VAL A 114 -12.35 6.97 14.40
CA VAL A 114 -11.88 8.29 14.01
C VAL A 114 -10.36 8.26 14.06
N ALA A 115 -9.73 8.73 13.00
CA ALA A 115 -8.30 8.92 12.95
C ALA A 115 -7.98 10.33 12.46
N TRP A 116 -6.91 10.90 13.01
CA TRP A 116 -6.32 12.14 12.53
C TRP A 116 -5.04 11.83 11.79
N TYR A 117 -4.81 12.59 10.73
CA TYR A 117 -3.61 12.50 9.91
C TYR A 117 -2.98 13.88 9.86
N GLY A 118 -1.65 13.91 9.99
CA GLY A 118 -0.86 15.14 9.85
C GLY A 118 -0.19 15.22 8.50
N ASP A 119 0.84 16.05 8.43
CA ASP A 119 1.66 16.24 7.24
C ASP A 119 2.09 14.91 6.62
N ILE A 120 1.71 14.70 5.36
CA ILE A 120 2.11 13.55 4.55
C ILE A 120 2.92 14.09 3.39
N VAL A 121 4.21 13.78 3.40
CA VAL A 121 5.18 14.35 2.46
C VAL A 121 6.13 13.28 1.97
N PHE A 122 6.42 13.32 0.67
CA PHE A 122 7.62 12.67 0.14
C PHE A 122 8.80 13.62 0.34
N ARG A 123 9.91 13.08 0.82
CA ARG A 123 11.18 13.81 0.97
C ARG A 123 12.28 13.01 0.31
N ASN A 124 13.14 13.70 -0.43
CA ASN A 124 14.41 13.12 -0.83
C ASN A 124 15.31 13.08 0.42
N LYS A 125 16.12 12.03 0.54
CA LYS A 125 17.18 12.00 1.55
C LYS A 125 18.33 12.92 1.15
#